data_AF-A0A5D2YBI4-F1
#
_entry.id   AF-A0A5D2YBI4-F1
#
_cell.length_a   1.000
_cell.length_b   1.000
_cell.length_c   1.000
_cell.angle_alpha   90.00
_cell.angle_beta   90.00
_cell.angle_gamma   90.00
#
_symmetry.space_group_name_H-M   'P 1'
#
loop_
_entity.id
_entity.type
_entity.pdbx_description
1 polymer ?
#
loop_
_entity_poly.entity_id
_entity_poly.type
_entity_poly.pdbx_seq_one_letter_code
_entity_poly.pdbx_strand_id
1 'polypeptide(L)'
;MPYSSSSSSSMASKLAFTLMPPRFFTATIQKPVVCFSSSSSSSIRFQPSGKHLCFRRRLLLLPLKATADQQGQVEEDEVVDSKILPYCSIDKKEKKSLGEMEQEFLQALQAFYYEGKAIMSNEEFDNLKEELMWEGSSVVMLSSDEQKFLEASMAYVSGKPILSDEEFDELKMRLKMEGSEIVVEGPRCSLRSRKVYSDLSVDYLKMFLLNVPATVIALGLFFFLDDLTGFEITYLLELPEPFSFIFTWFAAVPLIVYLAQSLTKVVVKDSLILKGPCPNCGTENVSFFGTILSISSGGTTNTLKCSNCETTLEYNAKTRLITLPEGSQA
;
A
#
# COMPACT_ATOMS: atom_id res chain seq x y z
N MET A 1 -21.38 14.57 -71.53
CA MET A 1 -21.98 13.53 -72.40
C MET A 1 -20.98 13.18 -73.49
N PRO A 2 -20.84 11.93 -73.96
CA PRO A 2 -21.57 10.69 -73.61
C PRO A 2 -20.59 9.58 -73.08
N TYR A 3 -20.91 8.37 -72.60
CA TYR A 3 -22.09 7.55 -72.23
C TYR A 3 -21.52 6.37 -71.37
N SER A 4 -22.11 5.97 -70.24
CA SER A 4 -23.08 4.84 -70.07
C SER A 4 -22.45 3.43 -70.21
N SER A 5 -22.71 2.37 -69.45
CA SER A 5 -23.63 2.05 -68.32
C SER A 5 -23.49 0.56 -67.93
N SER A 6 -23.87 0.24 -66.67
CA SER A 6 -24.44 -1.05 -66.16
C SER A 6 -23.54 -2.31 -66.13
N SER A 7 -23.53 -3.18 -65.12
CA SER A 7 -24.63 -3.70 -64.29
C SER A 7 -24.12 -4.50 -63.06
N SER A 8 -24.81 -4.31 -61.93
CA SER A 8 -25.37 -5.30 -60.99
C SER A 8 -24.65 -6.62 -60.64
N SER A 9 -24.31 -6.80 -59.35
CA SER A 9 -24.72 -7.99 -58.58
C SER A 9 -24.46 -7.83 -57.07
N SER A 10 -25.55 -7.93 -56.30
CA SER A 10 -25.59 -8.20 -54.86
C SER A 10 -24.84 -9.50 -54.52
N MET A 11 -24.06 -9.52 -53.44
CA MET A 11 -23.98 -10.66 -52.53
C MET A 11 -23.52 -10.19 -51.15
N ALA A 12 -24.46 -10.21 -50.20
CA ALA A 12 -24.19 -10.22 -48.79
C ALA A 12 -23.39 -11.49 -48.43
N SER A 13 -22.20 -11.32 -47.85
CA SER A 13 -21.46 -12.43 -47.24
C SER A 13 -21.49 -12.27 -45.73
N LYS A 14 -22.40 -13.01 -45.11
CA LYS A 14 -22.36 -13.37 -43.70
C LYS A 14 -21.05 -14.10 -43.42
N LEU A 15 -20.24 -13.60 -42.49
CA LEU A 15 -19.31 -14.44 -41.76
C LEU A 15 -19.60 -14.30 -40.26
N ALA A 16 -20.10 -15.41 -39.73
CA ALA A 16 -20.40 -15.61 -38.34
C ALA A 16 -19.08 -15.61 -37.54
N PHE A 17 -18.92 -14.65 -36.64
CA PHE A 17 -17.95 -14.75 -35.57
C PHE A 17 -18.50 -15.69 -34.50
N THR A 18 -18.01 -16.93 -34.49
CA THR A 18 -18.14 -17.82 -33.34
C THR A 18 -17.30 -17.28 -32.20
N LEU A 19 -17.95 -16.58 -31.27
CA LEU A 19 -17.41 -16.24 -29.95
C LEU A 19 -17.20 -17.53 -29.15
N MET A 20 -15.95 -17.97 -29.05
CA MET A 20 -15.52 -18.89 -27.99
C MET A 20 -15.18 -18.06 -26.75
N PRO A 21 -15.67 -18.43 -25.55
CA PRO A 21 -15.35 -17.73 -24.31
C PRO A 21 -13.90 -18.03 -23.90
N PRO A 22 -13.18 -17.07 -23.29
CA PRO A 22 -11.88 -17.36 -22.72
C PRO A 22 -12.06 -18.27 -21.50
N ARG A 23 -11.35 -19.41 -21.52
CA ARG A 23 -11.21 -20.30 -20.37
C ARG A 23 -10.42 -19.58 -19.29
N PHE A 24 -11.08 -19.31 -18.17
CA PHE A 24 -10.41 -18.95 -16.92
C PHE A 24 -9.57 -20.15 -16.47
N PHE A 25 -8.25 -20.02 -16.54
CA PHE A 25 -7.35 -20.86 -15.76
C PHE A 25 -7.39 -20.36 -14.32
N THR A 26 -8.10 -21.09 -13.47
CA THR A 26 -7.98 -20.95 -12.02
C THR A 26 -6.61 -21.48 -11.60
N ALA A 27 -5.66 -20.57 -11.39
CA ALA A 27 -4.45 -20.90 -10.66
C ALA A 27 -4.84 -21.12 -9.18
N THR A 28 -4.82 -22.37 -8.74
CA THR A 28 -4.97 -22.73 -7.32
C THR A 28 -3.76 -22.20 -6.56
N ILE A 29 -3.92 -21.06 -5.87
CA ILE A 29 -2.96 -20.57 -4.88
C ILE A 29 -3.02 -21.53 -3.69
N GLN A 30 -2.09 -22.46 -3.63
CA GLN A 30 -1.79 -23.23 -2.42
C GLN A 30 -1.13 -22.29 -1.41
N LYS A 31 -1.83 -21.99 -0.30
CA LYS A 31 -1.21 -21.39 0.89
C LYS A 31 -0.28 -22.42 1.54
N PRO A 32 0.90 -22.03 2.07
CA PRO A 32 1.80 -22.94 2.74
C PRO A 32 1.19 -23.41 4.07
N VAL A 33 0.97 -24.71 4.17
CA VAL A 33 0.69 -25.41 5.43
C VAL A 33 2.00 -25.44 6.22
N VAL A 34 2.04 -24.72 7.33
CA VAL A 34 3.10 -24.84 8.34
C VAL A 34 2.94 -26.23 8.99
N CYS A 35 3.79 -27.15 8.57
CA CYS A 35 3.91 -28.48 9.16
C CYS A 35 4.97 -28.40 10.27
N PHE A 36 4.54 -28.32 11.53
CA PHE A 36 5.44 -28.60 12.66
C PHE A 36 5.56 -30.13 12.80
N SER A 37 6.58 -30.69 12.17
CA SER A 37 6.96 -32.08 12.40
C SER A 37 7.55 -32.24 13.81
N SER A 38 6.93 -33.13 14.57
CA SER A 38 7.39 -33.60 15.87
C SER A 38 8.76 -34.29 15.75
N SER A 39 9.73 -33.83 16.52
CA SER A 39 10.98 -34.57 16.76
C SER A 39 10.82 -35.45 17.99
N SER A 40 11.13 -36.74 17.86
CA SER A 40 11.24 -37.65 18.99
C SER A 40 12.67 -37.67 19.55
N SER A 41 12.73 -37.56 20.88
CA SER A 41 13.70 -38.14 21.83
C SER A 41 15.18 -37.73 21.76
N SER A 42 15.61 -36.97 22.77
CA SER A 42 16.60 -37.45 23.74
C SER A 42 16.63 -36.59 25.02
N SER A 43 16.54 -37.31 26.13
CA SER A 43 16.75 -37.00 27.55
C SER A 43 17.65 -35.80 27.89
N ILE A 44 17.24 -34.97 28.86
CA ILE A 44 18.02 -34.56 30.05
C ILE A 44 17.06 -33.94 31.08
N ARG A 45 17.26 -34.34 32.33
CA ARG A 45 16.43 -34.13 33.51
C ARG A 45 16.90 -32.89 34.26
N PHE A 46 16.04 -31.88 34.46
CA PHE A 46 16.22 -30.87 35.52
C PHE A 46 14.84 -30.36 36.00
N GLN A 47 14.53 -30.57 37.28
CA GLN A 47 13.44 -29.89 37.99
C GLN A 47 13.89 -28.49 38.43
N PRO A 48 12.97 -27.51 38.51
CA PRO A 48 12.48 -27.16 39.84
C PRO A 48 10.98 -26.79 39.90
N SER A 49 10.48 -26.88 41.13
CA SER A 49 9.13 -26.61 41.62
C SER A 49 8.72 -25.13 41.53
N GLY A 50 7.49 -24.85 41.07
CA GLY A 50 6.85 -23.53 41.14
C GLY A 50 5.37 -23.59 40.77
N LYS A 51 4.51 -22.95 41.57
CA LYS A 51 3.06 -23.18 41.70
C LYS A 51 2.25 -22.57 40.53
N HIS A 52 1.26 -23.31 40.01
CA HIS A 52 0.32 -22.87 38.97
C HIS A 52 -1.03 -22.46 39.59
N LEU A 53 -1.49 -21.24 39.34
CA LEU A 53 -2.88 -20.79 39.58
C LEU A 53 -3.63 -20.80 38.23
N CYS A 54 -4.62 -21.67 38.09
CA CYS A 54 -5.51 -21.73 36.93
C CYS A 54 -6.91 -21.27 37.34
N PHE A 55 -7.38 -20.13 36.78
CA PHE A 55 -8.79 -19.76 36.83
C PHE A 55 -9.53 -20.35 35.62
N ARG A 56 -10.43 -21.30 35.89
CA ARG A 56 -11.33 -21.93 34.91
C ARG A 56 -12.74 -21.42 35.19
N ARG A 57 -13.28 -20.50 34.38
CA ARG A 57 -14.66 -20.01 34.55
C ARG A 57 -15.62 -20.84 33.69
N ARG A 58 -16.49 -21.59 34.39
CA ARG A 58 -17.60 -22.39 33.85
C ARG A 58 -18.69 -21.51 33.23
N LEU A 59 -19.21 -21.94 32.09
CA LEU A 59 -20.52 -21.56 31.56
C LEU A 59 -21.63 -22.20 32.41
N LEU A 60 -22.64 -21.41 32.76
CA LEU A 60 -23.90 -21.85 33.34
C LEU A 60 -25.00 -21.66 32.28
N LEU A 61 -25.53 -22.78 31.79
CA LEU A 61 -26.76 -22.92 31.01
C LEU A 61 -27.88 -23.38 31.94
N LEU A 62 -29.02 -22.68 31.97
CA LEU A 62 -30.29 -23.17 32.53
C LEU A 62 -31.48 -22.54 31.76
N PRO A 63 -32.69 -23.15 31.80
CA PRO A 63 -33.46 -23.53 30.59
C PRO A 63 -34.84 -22.85 30.40
N LEU A 64 -35.47 -23.14 29.24
CA LEU A 64 -36.83 -22.78 28.82
C LEU A 64 -37.97 -23.55 29.54
N LYS A 65 -39.10 -22.84 29.79
CA LYS A 65 -40.54 -23.26 29.77
C LYS A 65 -41.42 -22.12 30.35
N ALA A 66 -42.69 -21.82 30.03
CA ALA A 66 -43.66 -22.12 28.95
C ALA A 66 -44.99 -21.34 29.20
N THR A 67 -45.73 -21.02 28.10
CA THR A 67 -47.21 -20.92 27.85
C THR A 67 -48.22 -19.92 28.51
N ALA A 68 -49.09 -19.39 27.60
CA ALA A 68 -50.48 -18.82 27.66
C ALA A 68 -50.68 -17.42 28.32
N ASP A 69 -51.42 -16.43 27.80
CA ASP A 69 -52.71 -16.38 27.05
C ASP A 69 -52.88 -15.16 26.09
N GLN A 70 -53.73 -15.37 25.08
CA GLN A 70 -54.59 -14.51 24.22
C GLN A 70 -54.41 -12.98 24.02
N GLN A 71 -54.13 -12.63 22.75
CA GLN A 71 -54.88 -11.77 21.82
C GLN A 71 -55.20 -10.30 22.17
N GLY A 72 -54.52 -9.38 21.46
CA GLY A 72 -54.86 -7.96 21.31
C GLY A 72 -54.02 -7.32 20.22
N GLN A 73 -54.67 -6.83 19.17
CA GLN A 73 -54.11 -6.22 17.96
C GLN A 73 -53.76 -4.75 18.22
N VAL A 74 -52.51 -4.34 18.02
CA VAL A 74 -52.11 -2.95 17.69
C VAL A 74 -50.86 -3.04 16.80
N GLU A 75 -51.02 -2.57 15.55
CA GLU A 75 -49.90 -2.14 14.71
C GLU A 75 -49.19 -0.99 15.41
N GLU A 76 -47.86 -1.05 15.56
CA GLU A 76 -47.05 0.15 15.69
C GLU A 76 -45.62 -0.17 15.24
N ASP A 77 -45.32 0.35 14.04
CA ASP A 77 -44.02 0.65 13.44
C ASP A 77 -42.82 -0.20 13.88
N GLU A 78 -42.42 -1.11 12.98
CA GLU A 78 -40.99 -1.30 12.76
C GLU A 78 -40.40 0.05 12.34
N VAL A 79 -39.88 0.79 13.30
CA VAL A 79 -38.89 1.82 13.03
C VAL A 79 -37.69 1.06 12.49
N VAL A 80 -37.69 0.86 11.18
CA VAL A 80 -36.50 0.61 10.38
C VAL A 80 -35.60 1.79 10.68
N ASP A 81 -34.70 1.61 11.65
CA ASP A 81 -33.67 2.59 11.94
C ASP A 81 -32.89 2.76 10.64
N SER A 82 -33.18 3.86 9.95
CA SER A 82 -32.71 4.17 8.59
C SER A 82 -31.22 4.55 8.60
N LYS A 83 -30.51 4.10 9.64
CA LYS A 83 -29.15 4.47 10.02
C LYS A 83 -28.31 3.25 10.40
N ILE A 84 -28.73 2.06 10.00
CA ILE A 84 -27.85 0.88 9.92
C ILE A 84 -27.64 0.58 8.43
N LEU A 85 -26.38 0.68 7.99
CA LEU A 85 -25.99 0.43 6.62
C LEU A 85 -26.46 -0.99 6.22
N PRO A 86 -27.22 -1.15 5.12
CA PRO A 86 -27.83 -2.42 4.69
C PRO A 86 -26.85 -3.59 4.45
N TYR A 87 -25.55 -3.37 4.52
CA TYR A 87 -24.51 -4.40 4.41
C TYR A 87 -24.20 -5.15 5.71
N CYS A 88 -24.83 -4.77 6.83
CA CYS A 88 -24.88 -5.55 8.07
C CYS A 88 -26.34 -5.84 8.48
N SER A 89 -27.17 -6.36 7.57
CA SER A 89 -28.43 -6.99 7.96
C SER A 89 -28.12 -8.28 8.75
N ILE A 90 -28.47 -8.27 10.03
CA ILE A 90 -28.28 -9.32 11.05
C ILE A 90 -28.91 -10.67 10.67
N ASP A 91 -29.68 -10.73 9.58
CA ASP A 91 -30.25 -11.95 9.03
C ASP A 91 -29.26 -12.69 8.11
N LYS A 92 -28.30 -13.38 8.75
CA LYS A 92 -27.51 -14.50 8.18
C LYS A 92 -26.60 -14.18 6.98
N LYS A 93 -26.16 -12.93 6.78
CA LYS A 93 -24.95 -12.67 6.01
C LYS A 93 -23.82 -12.35 6.96
N GLU A 94 -22.83 -13.24 7.00
CA GLU A 94 -21.56 -12.98 7.66
C GLU A 94 -21.03 -11.62 7.19
N LYS A 95 -20.43 -10.82 8.09
CA LYS A 95 -19.78 -9.56 7.70
C LYS A 95 -18.89 -9.84 6.50
N LYS A 96 -19.20 -9.24 5.34
CA LYS A 96 -18.36 -9.38 4.15
C LYS A 96 -16.96 -8.92 4.51
N SER A 97 -15.97 -9.69 4.09
CA SER A 97 -14.59 -9.27 4.29
C SER A 97 -14.32 -8.01 3.46
N LEU A 98 -13.39 -7.17 3.91
CA LEU A 98 -12.97 -5.96 3.20
C LEU A 98 -12.67 -6.26 1.71
N GLY A 99 -11.96 -7.35 1.43
CA GLY A 99 -11.63 -7.76 0.06
C GLY A 99 -12.83 -8.17 -0.80
N GLU A 100 -13.87 -8.76 -0.22
CA GLU A 100 -15.11 -9.06 -0.96
C GLU A 100 -15.87 -7.79 -1.34
N MET A 101 -15.91 -6.81 -0.43
CA MET A 101 -16.53 -5.51 -0.67
C MET A 101 -15.78 -4.73 -1.76
N GLU A 102 -14.44 -4.72 -1.73
CA GLU A 102 -13.61 -4.12 -2.78
C GLU A 102 -13.86 -4.77 -4.14
N GLN A 103 -13.98 -6.10 -4.18
CA GLN A 103 -14.22 -6.82 -5.42
C GLN A 103 -15.60 -6.51 -6.01
N GLU A 104 -16.65 -6.45 -5.19
CA GLU A 104 -18.00 -6.05 -5.63
C GLU A 104 -18.02 -4.62 -6.16
N PHE A 105 -17.31 -3.70 -5.48
CA PHE A 105 -17.18 -2.31 -5.89
C PHE A 105 -16.48 -2.17 -7.26
N LEU A 106 -15.34 -2.83 -7.44
CA LEU A 106 -14.60 -2.84 -8.71
C LEU A 106 -15.41 -3.49 -9.84
N GLN A 107 -16.12 -4.58 -9.54
CA GLN A 107 -16.99 -5.27 -10.51
C GLN A 107 -18.15 -4.37 -10.95
N ALA A 108 -18.78 -3.65 -10.02
CA ALA A 108 -19.85 -2.70 -10.32
C ALA A 108 -19.36 -1.57 -11.22
N LEU A 109 -18.22 -0.96 -10.90
CA LEU A 109 -17.59 0.06 -11.73
C LEU A 109 -17.27 -0.46 -13.13
N GLN A 110 -16.64 -1.63 -13.23
CA GLN A 110 -16.30 -2.22 -14.52
C GLN A 110 -17.55 -2.45 -15.38
N ALA A 111 -18.61 -3.03 -14.82
CA ALA A 111 -19.82 -3.30 -15.57
C ALA A 111 -20.56 -2.03 -15.99
N PHE A 112 -20.55 -1.00 -15.15
CA PHE A 112 -21.16 0.29 -15.47
C PHE A 112 -20.44 0.99 -16.63
N TYR A 113 -19.11 1.10 -16.56
CA TYR A 113 -18.33 1.85 -17.55
C TYR A 113 -18.09 1.09 -18.87
N TYR A 114 -17.93 -0.25 -18.83
CA TYR A 114 -17.61 -1.04 -20.02
C TYR A 114 -18.81 -1.80 -20.59
N GLU A 115 -19.68 -2.34 -19.75
CA GLU A 115 -20.83 -3.12 -20.21
C GLU A 115 -22.12 -2.30 -20.34
N GLY A 116 -22.16 -1.10 -19.73
CA GLY A 116 -23.36 -0.28 -19.64
C GLY A 116 -24.47 -0.94 -18.80
N LYS A 117 -24.12 -1.89 -17.94
CA LYS A 117 -25.06 -2.64 -17.09
C LYS A 117 -24.85 -2.24 -15.64
N ALA A 118 -25.92 -1.85 -14.96
CA ALA A 118 -25.92 -1.67 -13.51
C ALA A 118 -26.13 -3.05 -12.84
N ILE A 119 -25.07 -3.59 -12.24
CA ILE A 119 -25.12 -4.86 -11.48
C ILE A 119 -25.85 -4.67 -10.14
N MET A 120 -25.71 -3.48 -9.55
CA MET A 120 -26.32 -3.08 -8.27
C MET A 120 -27.06 -1.75 -8.43
N SER A 121 -27.97 -1.45 -7.50
CA SER A 121 -28.66 -0.16 -7.46
C SER A 121 -27.73 0.96 -6.96
N ASN A 122 -28.07 2.22 -7.26
CA ASN A 122 -27.27 3.37 -6.83
C ASN A 122 -27.17 3.46 -5.29
N GLU A 123 -28.25 3.14 -4.57
CA GLU A 123 -28.27 3.13 -3.10
C GLU A 123 -27.34 2.04 -2.53
N GLU A 124 -27.36 0.84 -3.12
CA GLU A 124 -26.45 -0.24 -2.72
C GLU A 124 -24.99 0.12 -3.02
N PHE A 125 -24.73 0.83 -4.11
CA PHE A 125 -23.39 1.28 -4.48
C PHE A 125 -22.87 2.36 -3.54
N ASP A 126 -23.68 3.37 -3.22
CA ASP A 126 -23.30 4.46 -2.32
C ASP A 126 -23.05 3.94 -0.89
N ASN A 127 -23.89 3.03 -0.40
CA ASN A 127 -23.68 2.36 0.89
C ASN A 127 -22.37 1.54 0.91
N LEU A 128 -22.07 0.80 -0.16
CA LEU A 128 -20.83 0.02 -0.26
C LEU A 128 -19.60 0.93 -0.29
N LYS A 129 -19.70 2.05 -1.00
CA LYS A 129 -18.65 3.07 -1.08
C LYS A 129 -18.38 3.70 0.29
N GLU A 130 -19.43 4.07 1.02
CA GLU A 130 -19.28 4.64 2.37
C GLU A 130 -18.60 3.65 3.32
N GLU A 131 -19.03 2.39 3.33
CA GLU A 131 -18.41 1.35 4.17
C GLU A 131 -16.92 1.16 3.83
N LEU A 132 -16.58 1.08 2.54
CA LEU A 132 -15.18 0.99 2.10
C LEU A 132 -14.36 2.23 2.51
N MET A 133 -14.98 3.41 2.53
CA MET A 133 -14.38 4.64 3.04
C MET A 133 -14.12 4.57 4.55
N TRP A 134 -15.08 4.05 5.33
CA TRP A 134 -14.97 3.89 6.79
C TRP A 134 -13.92 2.85 7.19
N GLU A 135 -13.84 1.74 6.46
CA GLU A 135 -12.84 0.67 6.68
C GLU A 135 -11.44 1.07 6.16
N GLY A 136 -11.31 2.19 5.45
CA GLY A 136 -10.04 2.68 4.94
C GLY A 136 -9.50 1.86 3.76
N SER A 137 -10.38 1.35 2.91
CA SER A 137 -10.00 0.64 1.69
C SER A 137 -9.13 1.52 0.79
N SER A 138 -7.98 0.98 0.38
CA SER A 138 -7.05 1.64 -0.56
C SER A 138 -7.68 1.91 -1.93
N VAL A 139 -8.71 1.14 -2.32
CA VAL A 139 -9.38 1.29 -3.61
C VAL A 139 -10.24 2.55 -3.65
N VAL A 140 -10.84 2.94 -2.52
CA VAL A 140 -11.74 4.10 -2.42
C VAL A 140 -11.01 5.35 -1.91
N MET A 141 -10.05 5.19 -1.02
CA MET A 141 -9.29 6.28 -0.40
C MET A 141 -8.10 6.74 -1.27
N LEU A 142 -8.41 7.14 -2.49
CA LEU A 142 -7.43 7.67 -3.43
C LEU A 142 -7.33 9.19 -3.32
N SER A 143 -6.12 9.73 -3.48
CA SER A 143 -5.90 11.16 -3.66
C SER A 143 -6.53 11.65 -4.97
N SER A 144 -6.79 12.96 -5.08
CA SER A 144 -7.38 13.54 -6.30
C SER A 144 -6.57 13.22 -7.56
N ASP A 145 -5.25 13.21 -7.44
CA ASP A 145 -4.34 12.98 -8.56
C ASP A 145 -4.28 11.49 -8.97
N GLU A 146 -4.38 10.58 -8.00
CA GLU A 146 -4.51 9.13 -8.26
C GLU A 146 -5.86 8.80 -8.92
N GLN A 147 -6.95 9.40 -8.45
CA GLN A 147 -8.27 9.24 -9.08
C GLN A 147 -8.25 9.72 -10.52
N LYS A 148 -7.67 10.91 -10.78
CA LYS A 148 -7.52 11.45 -12.14
C LYS A 148 -6.67 10.54 -13.03
N PHE A 149 -5.60 9.93 -12.49
CA PHE A 149 -4.77 8.99 -13.22
C PHE A 149 -5.52 7.72 -13.60
N LEU A 150 -6.28 7.15 -12.65
CA LEU A 150 -7.11 5.97 -12.91
C LEU A 150 -8.21 6.27 -13.92
N GLU A 151 -8.96 7.35 -13.75
CA GLU A 151 -10.00 7.77 -14.69
C GLU A 151 -9.42 7.96 -16.09
N ALA A 152 -8.30 8.67 -16.21
CA ALA A 152 -7.64 8.88 -17.49
C ALA A 152 -7.17 7.59 -18.14
N SER A 153 -6.62 6.65 -17.36
CA SER A 153 -6.19 5.34 -17.87
C SER A 153 -7.37 4.50 -18.37
N MET A 154 -8.49 4.49 -17.64
CA MET A 154 -9.71 3.80 -18.05
C MET A 154 -10.36 4.45 -19.29
N ALA A 155 -10.37 5.79 -19.32
CA ALA A 155 -10.88 6.57 -20.44
C ALA A 155 -10.04 6.34 -21.72
N TYR A 156 -8.72 6.24 -21.59
CA TYR A 156 -7.83 5.90 -22.69
C TYR A 156 -8.09 4.49 -23.24
N VAL A 157 -8.21 3.48 -22.35
CA VAL A 157 -8.51 2.09 -22.74
C VAL A 157 -9.90 1.97 -23.40
N SER A 158 -10.87 2.76 -22.95
CA SER A 158 -12.21 2.82 -23.56
C SER A 158 -12.28 3.67 -24.84
N GLY A 159 -11.15 4.27 -25.26
CA GLY A 159 -11.04 5.03 -26.50
C GLY A 159 -11.60 6.47 -26.43
N LYS A 160 -11.85 6.99 -25.23
CA LYS A 160 -12.31 8.36 -24.98
C LYS A 160 -11.28 9.10 -24.11
N PRO A 161 -10.13 9.53 -24.65
CA PRO A 161 -9.12 10.20 -23.84
C PRO A 161 -9.66 11.53 -23.27
N ILE A 162 -9.61 11.68 -21.95
CA ILE A 162 -10.02 12.90 -21.24
C ILE A 162 -8.85 13.88 -21.00
N LEU A 163 -7.61 13.38 -21.01
CA LEU A 163 -6.38 14.14 -20.84
C LEU A 163 -5.55 14.07 -22.13
N SER A 164 -4.70 15.07 -22.36
CA SER A 164 -3.65 15.01 -23.37
C SER A 164 -2.50 14.10 -22.92
N ASP A 165 -1.72 13.57 -23.86
CA ASP A 165 -0.57 12.69 -23.57
C ASP A 165 0.46 13.38 -22.66
N GLU A 166 0.70 14.68 -22.87
CA GLU A 166 1.62 15.49 -22.07
C GLU A 166 1.14 15.64 -20.61
N GLU A 167 -0.15 15.96 -20.42
CA GLU A 167 -0.75 16.06 -19.08
C GLU A 167 -0.74 14.72 -18.34
N PHE A 168 -0.95 13.62 -19.07
CA PHE A 168 -0.91 12.27 -18.50
C PHE A 168 0.50 11.90 -18.03
N ASP A 169 1.52 12.22 -18.82
CA ASP A 169 2.91 11.97 -18.46
C ASP A 169 3.35 12.83 -17.26
N GLU A 170 2.95 14.09 -17.20
CA GLU A 170 3.22 14.96 -16.04
C GLU A 170 2.55 14.44 -14.76
N LEU A 171 1.28 14.02 -14.85
CA LEU A 171 0.55 13.43 -13.73
C LEU A 171 1.23 12.14 -13.24
N LYS A 172 1.63 11.26 -14.17
CA LYS A 172 2.37 10.04 -13.85
C LYS A 172 3.69 10.35 -13.16
N MET A 173 4.42 11.35 -13.63
CA MET A 173 5.69 11.77 -13.02
C MET A 173 5.50 12.34 -11.62
N ARG A 174 4.45 13.14 -11.38
CA ARG A 174 4.12 13.66 -10.05
C ARG A 174 3.83 12.53 -9.06
N LEU A 175 2.96 11.60 -9.45
CA LEU A 175 2.60 10.43 -8.65
C LEU A 175 3.82 9.56 -8.30
N LYS A 176 4.77 9.39 -9.24
CA LYS A 176 6.07 8.73 -8.96
C LYS A 176 6.93 9.48 -7.95
N MET A 177 6.87 10.82 -7.93
CA MET A 177 7.61 11.62 -6.95
C MET A 177 6.97 11.56 -5.56
N GLU A 178 5.65 11.55 -5.48
CA GLU A 178 4.88 11.38 -4.24
C GLU A 178 5.00 9.97 -3.67
N GLY A 179 5.30 8.98 -4.53
CA GLY A 179 5.50 7.60 -4.13
C GLY A 179 4.19 6.83 -3.99
N SER A 180 3.18 7.17 -4.81
CA SER A 180 1.93 6.42 -4.85
C SER A 180 2.17 5.00 -5.35
N GLU A 181 1.57 4.03 -4.66
CA GLU A 181 1.74 2.61 -4.95
C GLU A 181 1.11 2.22 -6.29
N ILE A 182 0.05 2.92 -6.70
CA ILE A 182 -0.74 2.65 -7.91
C ILE A 182 0.07 2.83 -9.21
N VAL A 183 1.06 3.70 -9.19
CA VAL A 183 1.89 4.01 -10.38
C VAL A 183 3.14 3.13 -10.44
N VAL A 184 3.43 2.36 -9.40
CA VAL A 184 4.60 1.47 -9.36
C VAL A 184 4.34 0.27 -10.27
N GLU A 185 5.04 0.23 -11.40
CA GLU A 185 4.99 -0.91 -12.30
C GLU A 185 6.20 -1.83 -12.11
N GLY A 186 5.99 -3.13 -12.36
CA GLY A 186 7.07 -4.11 -12.44
C GLY A 186 8.00 -3.89 -13.65
N PRO A 187 8.99 -4.76 -13.88
CA PRO A 187 9.92 -4.61 -15.01
C PRO A 187 9.18 -4.68 -16.35
N ARG A 188 9.31 -3.63 -17.16
CA ARG A 188 8.71 -3.52 -18.50
C ARG A 188 9.80 -3.52 -19.55
N CYS A 189 9.57 -4.30 -20.61
CA CYS A 189 10.39 -4.27 -21.82
C CYS A 189 9.67 -3.46 -22.89
N SER A 190 10.31 -2.38 -23.36
CA SER A 190 9.78 -1.65 -24.52
C SER A 190 10.43 -2.16 -25.80
N LEU A 191 9.63 -2.79 -26.66
CA LEU A 191 10.10 -3.29 -27.96
C LEU A 191 10.64 -2.16 -28.85
N ARG A 192 10.03 -0.97 -28.77
CA ARG A 192 10.43 0.21 -29.56
C ARG A 192 11.83 0.69 -29.23
N SER A 193 12.16 0.79 -27.93
CA SER A 193 13.46 1.30 -27.50
C SER A 193 14.49 0.20 -27.28
N ARG A 194 14.08 -1.07 -27.31
CA ARG A 194 14.92 -2.24 -26.97
C ARG A 194 15.58 -2.12 -25.59
N LYS A 195 14.95 -1.38 -24.68
CA LYS A 195 15.40 -1.21 -23.29
C LYS A 195 14.38 -1.81 -22.35
N VAL A 196 14.90 -2.48 -21.33
CA VAL A 196 14.13 -2.92 -20.17
C VAL A 196 14.32 -1.89 -19.06
N TYR A 197 13.22 -1.46 -18.46
CA TYR A 197 13.23 -0.53 -17.35
C TYR A 197 12.34 -1.04 -16.20
N SER A 198 12.68 -0.65 -14.98
CA SER A 198 11.87 -0.88 -13.79
C SER A 198 11.71 0.42 -13.01
N ASP A 199 10.56 0.59 -12.36
CA ASP A 199 10.30 1.75 -11.52
C ASP A 199 11.04 1.66 -10.18
N LEU A 200 11.42 2.81 -9.64
CA LEU A 200 11.98 2.94 -8.30
C LEU A 200 10.99 3.54 -7.34
N SER A 201 10.98 2.99 -6.13
CA SER A 201 10.28 3.57 -4.99
C SER A 201 11.28 4.17 -4.00
N VAL A 202 10.81 5.16 -3.23
CA VAL A 202 11.60 5.79 -2.18
C VAL A 202 11.64 4.85 -0.97
N ASP A 203 12.84 4.63 -0.41
CA ASP A 203 13.00 3.87 0.82
C ASP A 203 13.04 4.81 2.03
N TYR A 204 11.85 5.15 2.53
CA TYR A 204 11.69 6.01 3.70
C TYR A 204 12.34 5.42 4.96
N LEU A 205 12.33 4.08 5.11
CA LEU A 205 12.91 3.42 6.28
C LEU A 205 14.43 3.59 6.31
N LYS A 206 15.10 3.37 5.18
CA LYS A 206 16.56 3.58 5.11
C LYS A 206 16.94 5.04 5.24
N MET A 207 16.11 5.95 4.72
CA MET A 207 16.32 7.39 4.89
C MET A 207 16.21 7.80 6.37
N PHE A 208 15.24 7.23 7.11
CA PHE A 208 15.12 7.43 8.55
C PHE A 208 16.30 6.83 9.33
N LEU A 209 16.68 5.57 9.02
CA LEU A 209 17.79 4.87 9.67
C LEU A 209 19.14 5.59 9.52
N LEU A 210 19.32 6.38 8.46
CA LEU A 210 20.51 7.20 8.29
C LEU A 210 20.70 8.25 9.41
N ASN A 211 19.60 8.71 9.99
CA ASN A 211 19.58 9.74 11.03
C ASN A 211 19.63 9.16 12.45
N VAL A 212 19.20 7.90 12.62
CA VAL A 212 19.08 7.24 13.93
C VAL A 212 20.42 7.21 14.70
N PRO A 213 21.57 6.80 14.13
CA PRO A 213 22.83 6.71 14.88
C PRO A 213 23.24 8.03 15.53
N ALA A 214 23.07 9.16 14.83
CA ALA A 214 23.41 10.47 15.36
C ALA A 214 22.49 10.86 16.53
N THR A 215 21.19 10.57 16.42
CA THR A 215 20.24 10.82 17.51
C THR A 215 20.54 9.98 18.76
N VAL A 216 20.94 8.72 18.59
CA VAL A 216 21.32 7.83 19.69
C VAL A 216 22.59 8.34 20.39
N ILE A 217 23.59 8.80 19.64
CA ILE A 217 24.80 9.39 20.21
C ILE A 217 24.48 10.70 20.96
N ALA A 218 23.65 11.59 20.38
CA ALA A 218 23.28 12.85 21.00
C ALA A 218 22.48 12.66 22.31
N LEU A 219 21.49 11.76 22.30
CA LEU A 219 20.73 11.41 23.49
C LEU A 219 21.61 10.70 24.52
N GLY A 220 22.45 9.76 24.09
CA GLY A 220 23.37 9.05 24.97
C GLY A 220 24.36 9.99 25.66
N LEU A 221 24.93 10.95 24.93
CA LEU A 221 25.80 11.98 25.52
C LEU A 221 25.04 12.89 26.49
N PHE A 222 23.80 13.25 26.18
CA PHE A 222 22.97 14.06 27.08
C PHE A 222 22.69 13.32 28.39
N PHE A 223 22.19 12.08 28.35
CA PHE A 223 21.93 11.27 29.54
C PHE A 223 23.21 10.93 30.31
N PHE A 224 24.30 10.62 29.61
CA PHE A 224 25.59 10.33 30.26
C PHE A 224 26.17 11.55 30.96
N LEU A 225 26.02 12.75 30.37
CA LEU A 225 26.41 13.98 31.03
C LEU A 225 25.50 14.26 32.23
N ASP A 226 24.18 14.05 32.11
CA ASP A 226 23.21 14.19 33.20
C ASP A 226 23.57 13.30 34.41
N ASP A 227 23.93 12.04 34.15
CA ASP A 227 24.37 11.07 35.17
C ASP A 227 25.74 11.46 35.78
N LEU A 228 26.73 11.84 34.95
CA LEU A 228 28.10 12.16 35.41
C LEU A 228 28.19 13.45 36.20
N THR A 229 27.45 14.46 35.77
CA THR A 229 27.42 15.76 36.44
C THR A 229 26.45 15.75 37.62
N GLY A 230 25.71 14.64 37.82
CA GLY A 230 24.71 14.51 38.87
C GLY A 230 23.71 15.67 38.80
N PHE A 231 23.20 15.98 37.61
CA PHE A 231 22.51 17.23 37.33
C PHE A 231 21.11 17.28 37.97
N GLU A 232 21.14 17.60 39.26
CA GLU A 232 20.26 18.50 39.98
C GLU A 232 20.04 19.87 39.28
N ILE A 233 19.88 19.96 37.95
CA ILE A 233 19.41 21.21 37.30
C ILE A 233 17.97 21.54 37.75
N THR A 234 17.22 20.53 38.20
CA THR A 234 15.96 20.69 38.91
C THR A 234 16.09 21.31 40.32
N TYR A 235 17.29 21.48 40.87
CA TYR A 235 17.51 22.16 42.16
C TYR A 235 17.98 23.62 41.99
N LEU A 236 18.49 24.01 40.81
CA LEU A 236 18.77 25.42 40.46
C LEU A 236 17.54 26.16 39.90
N LEU A 237 16.64 25.42 39.23
CA LEU A 237 15.24 25.81 38.98
C LEU A 237 14.40 24.82 39.78
N GLU A 238 14.01 25.19 41.00
CA GLU A 238 13.21 24.41 41.96
C GLU A 238 11.83 24.05 41.39
N LEU A 239 11.79 23.18 40.37
CA LEU A 239 10.57 22.70 39.74
C LEU A 239 10.15 21.45 40.51
N PRO A 240 9.03 21.50 41.26
CA PRO A 240 8.59 20.36 42.05
C PRO A 240 8.33 19.16 41.15
N GLU A 241 8.63 17.96 41.65
CA GLU A 241 8.18 16.69 41.05
C GLU A 241 6.64 16.78 40.93
N PRO A 242 6.05 16.94 39.72
CA PRO A 242 6.28 16.18 38.49
C PRO A 242 6.80 16.98 37.27
N PHE A 243 7.14 18.27 37.41
CA PHE A 243 7.42 19.14 36.27
C PHE A 243 8.78 18.86 35.60
N SER A 244 9.75 18.30 36.32
CA SER A 244 11.05 17.90 35.77
C SER A 244 10.93 16.82 34.70
N PHE A 245 10.16 15.76 34.98
CA PHE A 245 9.88 14.70 34.01
C PHE A 245 9.22 15.25 32.74
N ILE A 246 8.25 16.15 32.92
CA ILE A 246 7.55 16.79 31.80
C ILE A 246 8.54 17.64 31.00
N PHE A 247 9.36 18.46 31.66
CA PHE A 247 10.34 19.29 30.97
C PHE A 247 11.37 18.46 30.20
N THR A 248 11.90 17.38 30.77
CA THR A 248 12.90 16.54 30.09
C THR A 248 12.30 15.85 28.86
N TRP A 249 11.12 15.24 28.97
CA TRP A 249 10.51 14.50 27.86
C TRP A 249 9.83 15.39 26.82
N PHE A 250 9.29 16.55 27.20
CA PHE A 250 8.56 17.44 26.29
C PHE A 250 9.36 18.66 25.81
N ALA A 251 10.39 19.09 26.54
CA ALA A 251 11.25 20.20 26.13
C ALA A 251 12.66 19.74 25.77
N ALA A 252 13.38 19.06 26.67
CA ALA A 252 14.78 18.72 26.44
C ALA A 252 14.96 17.67 25.33
N VAL A 253 14.28 16.52 25.41
CA VAL A 253 14.40 15.44 24.42
C VAL A 253 13.98 15.90 23.00
N PRO A 254 12.82 16.58 22.80
CA PRO A 254 12.45 17.05 21.47
C PRO A 254 13.40 18.10 20.93
N LEU A 255 13.95 18.98 21.78
CA LEU A 255 14.97 19.95 21.40
C LEU A 255 16.27 19.27 20.96
N ILE A 256 16.74 18.26 21.71
CA ILE A 256 17.96 17.52 21.38
C ILE A 256 17.77 16.74 20.09
N VAL A 257 16.63 16.06 19.91
CA VAL A 257 16.32 15.38 18.66
C VAL A 257 16.27 16.39 17.51
N TYR A 258 15.57 17.51 17.65
CA TYR A 258 15.51 18.55 16.62
C TYR A 258 16.91 19.08 16.25
N LEU A 259 17.77 19.33 17.24
CA LEU A 259 19.15 19.77 17.01
C LEU A 259 19.99 18.69 16.35
N ALA A 260 19.91 17.44 16.81
CA ALA A 260 20.62 16.31 16.21
C ALA A 260 20.20 16.11 14.75
N GLN A 261 18.89 16.14 14.46
CA GLN A 261 18.36 16.03 13.10
C GLN A 261 18.74 17.23 12.22
N SER A 262 18.85 18.42 12.80
CA SER A 262 19.28 19.61 12.06
C SER A 262 20.76 19.55 11.70
N LEU A 263 21.61 19.10 12.62
CA LEU A 263 23.03 18.90 12.38
C LEU A 263 23.29 17.78 11.36
N THR A 264 22.53 16.68 11.42
CA THR A 264 22.67 15.60 10.42
C THR A 264 22.25 16.05 9.03
N LYS A 265 21.21 16.88 8.88
CA LYS A 265 20.83 17.48 7.59
C LYS A 265 21.91 18.40 7.00
N VAL A 266 22.75 19.02 7.84
CA VAL A 266 23.88 19.82 7.37
C VAL A 266 25.01 18.93 6.83
N VAL A 267 25.24 17.79 7.48
CA VAL A 267 26.30 16.82 7.15
C VAL A 267 25.92 15.94 5.95
N VAL A 268 24.68 15.48 5.92
CA VAL A 268 24.09 14.69 4.84
C VAL A 268 22.99 15.51 4.18
N LYS A 269 23.30 16.08 3.01
CA LYS A 269 22.34 16.88 2.23
C LYS A 269 21.64 16.01 1.22
N ASP A 270 20.33 16.23 1.08
CA ASP A 270 19.47 15.62 0.06
C ASP A 270 19.59 14.09 -0.02
N SER A 271 19.49 13.40 1.13
CA SER A 271 19.55 11.94 1.21
C SER A 271 18.31 11.31 0.57
N LEU A 272 18.43 10.87 -0.68
CA LEU A 272 17.38 10.21 -1.41
C LEU A 272 17.80 8.78 -1.72
N ILE A 273 17.22 7.84 -0.97
CA ILE A 273 17.47 6.43 -1.16
C ILE A 273 16.37 5.85 -2.02
N LEU A 274 16.77 5.28 -3.15
CA LEU A 274 15.88 4.61 -4.06
C LEU A 274 16.08 3.10 -3.99
N LYS A 275 14.97 2.37 -3.95
CA LYS A 275 14.91 0.91 -4.04
C LYS A 275 14.15 0.52 -5.29
N GLY A 276 14.58 -0.56 -5.94
CA GLY A 276 13.86 -1.11 -7.09
C GLY A 276 14.34 -2.51 -7.45
N PRO A 277 13.48 -3.32 -8.06
CA PRO A 277 13.84 -4.65 -8.53
C PRO A 277 14.73 -4.55 -9.77
N CYS A 278 15.74 -5.42 -9.85
CA CYS A 278 16.55 -5.58 -11.06
C CYS A 278 15.68 -6.09 -12.23
N PRO A 279 15.74 -5.50 -13.43
CA PRO A 279 14.96 -5.95 -14.57
C PRO A 279 15.32 -7.35 -15.08
N ASN A 280 16.51 -7.88 -14.74
CA ASN A 280 16.94 -9.22 -15.17
C ASN A 280 16.54 -10.30 -14.16
N CYS A 281 16.92 -10.15 -12.89
CA CYS A 281 16.74 -11.20 -11.86
C CYS A 281 15.66 -10.90 -10.81
N GLY A 282 15.04 -9.71 -10.85
CA GLY A 282 14.02 -9.30 -9.88
C GLY A 282 14.54 -9.00 -8.47
N THR A 283 15.84 -9.15 -8.20
CA THR A 283 16.38 -8.85 -6.86
C THR A 283 16.38 -7.35 -6.59
N GLU A 284 15.95 -6.96 -5.40
CA GLU A 284 15.94 -5.56 -4.98
C GLU A 284 17.37 -5.05 -4.79
N ASN A 285 17.71 -3.98 -5.50
CA ASN A 285 18.96 -3.25 -5.27
C ASN A 285 18.63 -1.81 -4.85
N VAL A 286 19.50 -1.23 -4.04
CA VAL A 286 19.35 0.13 -3.52
C VAL A 286 20.46 1.03 -4.01
N SER A 287 20.10 2.29 -4.26
CA SER A 287 21.05 3.35 -4.62
C SER A 287 20.84 4.55 -3.70
N PHE A 288 21.95 5.10 -3.21
CA PHE A 288 21.95 6.34 -2.44
C PHE A 288 22.27 7.52 -3.36
N PHE A 289 21.36 8.50 -3.39
CA PHE A 289 21.61 9.82 -3.95
C PHE A 289 21.75 10.80 -2.77
N GLY A 290 22.77 11.65 -2.80
CA GLY A 290 22.96 12.65 -1.76
C GLY A 290 24.43 13.03 -1.59
N THR A 291 24.68 14.02 -0.74
CA THR A 291 26.04 14.49 -0.45
C THR A 291 26.41 14.10 0.98
N ILE A 292 27.52 13.38 1.14
CA ILE A 292 28.08 13.03 2.46
C ILE A 292 29.35 13.88 2.63
N LEU A 293 29.38 14.77 3.63
CA LEU A 293 30.60 15.47 4.06
C LEU A 293 31.43 16.05 2.89
N SER A 294 30.79 16.74 1.94
CA SER A 294 31.33 17.35 0.70
C SER A 294 31.50 16.48 -0.54
N ILE A 295 31.37 15.15 -0.45
CA ILE A 295 31.43 14.27 -1.62
C ILE A 295 30.00 14.00 -2.11
N SER A 296 29.67 14.45 -3.31
CA SER A 296 28.38 14.16 -3.93
C SER A 296 28.38 12.73 -4.47
N SER A 297 27.51 11.89 -3.91
CA SER A 297 27.30 10.52 -4.35
C SER A 297 26.24 10.53 -5.46
N GLY A 298 26.70 10.68 -6.70
CA GLY A 298 25.88 10.59 -7.89
C GLY A 298 24.96 11.78 -8.09
N GLY A 299 25.12 12.49 -9.21
CA GLY A 299 24.25 13.61 -9.57
C GLY A 299 22.83 13.13 -9.88
N THR A 300 22.40 13.26 -11.13
CA THR A 300 21.07 12.81 -11.53
C THR A 300 21.00 11.31 -11.84
N THR A 301 22.15 10.70 -12.12
CA THR A 301 22.27 9.29 -12.48
C THR A 301 23.36 8.60 -11.67
N ASN A 302 23.13 7.33 -11.34
CA ASN A 302 24.07 6.48 -10.62
C ASN A 302 24.18 5.12 -11.31
N THR A 303 25.40 4.61 -11.46
CA THR A 303 25.65 3.26 -11.98
C THR A 303 26.01 2.32 -10.84
N LEU A 304 25.33 1.18 -10.74
CA LEU A 304 25.65 0.13 -9.77
C LEU A 304 25.52 -1.24 -10.39
N LYS A 305 26.25 -2.21 -9.85
CA LYS A 305 26.12 -3.62 -10.25
C LYS A 305 25.05 -4.28 -9.39
N CYS A 306 24.22 -5.10 -10.01
CA CYS A 306 23.27 -5.93 -9.29
C CYS A 306 24.00 -6.92 -8.37
N SER A 307 23.49 -7.10 -7.15
CA SER A 307 24.07 -8.03 -6.16
C SER A 307 24.08 -9.49 -6.59
N ASN A 308 23.05 -9.94 -7.33
CA ASN A 308 22.91 -11.33 -7.76
C ASN A 308 23.42 -11.59 -9.19
N CYS A 309 23.02 -10.78 -10.17
CA CYS A 309 23.34 -11.03 -11.59
C CYS A 309 24.49 -10.17 -12.15
N GLU A 310 25.13 -9.35 -11.31
CA GLU A 310 26.26 -8.46 -11.66
C GLU A 310 26.02 -7.47 -12.80
N THR A 311 24.83 -7.46 -13.40
CA THR A 311 24.46 -6.53 -14.46
C THR A 311 24.60 -5.09 -13.98
N THR A 312 25.17 -4.24 -14.82
CA THR A 312 25.26 -2.81 -14.59
C THR A 312 23.88 -2.20 -14.75
N LEU A 313 23.42 -1.51 -13.72
CA LEU A 313 22.13 -0.83 -13.64
C LEU A 313 22.38 0.68 -13.57
N GLU A 314 21.66 1.44 -14.38
CA GLU A 314 21.65 2.89 -14.38
C GLU A 314 20.40 3.39 -13.68
N TYR A 315 20.58 4.06 -12.55
CA TYR A 315 19.51 4.61 -11.74
C TYR A 315 19.33 6.09 -12.07
N ASN A 316 18.13 6.51 -12.44
CA ASN A 316 17.79 7.92 -12.66
C ASN A 316 16.96 8.47 -11.49
N ALA A 317 17.49 9.47 -10.78
CA ALA A 317 16.81 10.07 -9.64
C ALA A 317 15.56 10.87 -10.02
N LYS A 318 15.61 11.60 -11.15
CA LYS A 318 14.51 12.47 -11.61
C LYS A 318 13.31 11.70 -12.13
N THR A 319 13.56 10.67 -12.94
CA THR A 319 12.50 9.88 -13.58
C THR A 319 12.07 8.67 -12.76
N ARG A 320 12.76 8.37 -11.64
CA ARG A 320 12.50 7.19 -10.80
C ARG A 320 12.50 5.90 -11.64
N LEU A 321 13.45 5.78 -12.58
CA LEU A 321 13.60 4.62 -13.47
C LEU A 321 15.00 4.00 -13.41
N ILE A 322 15.06 2.67 -13.38
CA ILE A 322 16.27 1.88 -13.59
C ILE A 322 16.32 1.50 -15.06
N THR A 323 17.44 1.75 -15.71
CA THR A 323 17.70 1.32 -17.08
C THR A 323 18.93 0.42 -17.13
N LEU A 324 18.94 -0.51 -18.08
CA LEU A 324 20.16 -1.23 -18.44
C LEU A 324 20.94 -0.38 -19.46
N PRO A 325 22.27 -0.23 -19.32
CA PRO A 325 23.08 0.44 -20.33
C PRO A 325 23.00 -0.33 -21.65
N GLU A 326 22.89 0.41 -22.74
CA GLU A 326 22.83 -0.14 -24.10
C GLU A 326 24.08 -0.99 -24.35
N GLY A 327 23.90 -2.29 -24.56
CA GLY A 327 24.98 -3.24 -24.85
C GLY A 327 25.26 -4.27 -23.76
N SER A 328 24.56 -4.24 -22.63
CA SER A 328 24.52 -5.40 -21.72
C SER A 328 23.76 -6.54 -22.39
N GLN A 329 24.50 -7.50 -22.97
CA GLN A 329 23.95 -8.78 -23.39
C GLN A 329 23.35 -9.44 -22.15
N ALA A 330 22.02 -9.58 -22.13
CA ALA A 330 21.32 -10.45 -21.20
C ALA A 330 21.59 -11.91 -21.57
#